data_AF-A0AAU2YNQ0-F1
#
_entry.id   AF-A0AAU2YNQ0-F1
#
_cell.length_a   1.000
_cell.length_b   1.000
_cell.length_c   1.000
_cell.angle_alpha   90.00
_cell.angle_beta   90.00
_cell.angle_gamma   90.00
#
_symmetry.space_group_name_H-M   'P 1'
#
loop_
_entity.id
_entity.type
_entity.pdbx_description
1 polymer ?
#
loop_
_entity_poly.entity_id
_entity_poly.type
_entity_poly.pdbx_seq_one_letter_code
_entity_poly.pdbx_strand_id
1 'polypeptide(L)' 'MGSVKWLEKKPFDNRDLARLVTHRSQLPGADDTPLLAVTRNDCTADVPSLTPQDLQGAWT' A
#
# COMPACT_ATOMS: atom_id res chain seq x y z
N MET A 1 -5.84 -8.77 6.17
CA MET A 1 -6.36 -7.44 6.54
C MET A 1 -5.46 -6.39 5.90
N GLY A 2 -6.00 -5.55 5.01
CA GLY A 2 -5.23 -4.54 4.28
C GLY A 2 -5.57 -3.13 4.77
N SER A 3 -4.58 -2.27 4.93
CA SER A 3 -4.80 -0.85 5.17
C SER A 3 -4.88 -0.14 3.82
N VAL A 4 -6.04 0.39 3.47
CA VAL A 4 -6.21 1.20 2.25
C VAL A 4 -6.05 2.66 2.64
N LYS A 5 -4.92 3.27 2.29
CA LYS A 5 -4.68 4.69 2.49
C LYS A 5 -4.88 5.41 1.16
N TRP A 6 -5.98 6.16 1.06
CA TRP A 6 -6.32 6.88 -0.16
C TRP A 6 -5.68 8.27 -0.14
N LEU A 7 -4.61 8.47 -0.90
CA LEU A 7 -3.98 9.78 -1.11
C LEU A 7 -4.34 10.28 -2.51
N GLU A 8 -5.31 11.19 -2.61
CA GLU A 8 -5.79 11.68 -3.92
C GLU A 8 -4.86 12.69 -4.60
N LYS A 9 -4.05 13.43 -3.83
CA LYS A 9 -3.27 14.58 -4.34
C LYS A 9 -1.78 14.53 -4.01
N LYS A 10 -1.29 13.45 -3.39
CA LYS A 10 0.11 13.32 -2.98
C LYS A 10 0.66 11.94 -3.31
N PRO A 11 1.92 11.84 -3.76
CA PRO A 11 2.58 10.56 -3.98
C PRO A 11 2.71 9.80 -2.65
N PHE A 12 2.68 8.48 -2.72
CA PHE A 12 2.93 7.62 -1.55
C PHE A 12 4.43 7.60 -1.26
N ASP A 13 4.83 7.99 -0.04
CA ASP A 13 6.24 8.12 0.36
C ASP A 13 6.65 7.16 1.49
N ASN A 14 7.94 7.13 1.82
CA ASN A 14 8.47 6.28 2.90
C ASN A 14 7.88 6.60 4.29
N ARG A 15 7.38 7.82 4.51
CA ARG A 15 6.73 8.20 5.77
C ARG A 15 5.34 7.59 5.87
N ASP A 16 4.62 7.53 4.76
CA ASP A 16 3.35 6.83 4.65
C ASP A 16 3.53 5.32 4.88
N LEU A 17 4.59 4.74 4.31
CA LEU A 17 4.98 3.35 4.55
C LEU A 17 5.25 3.09 6.05
N ALA A 18 6.07 3.92 6.70
CA ALA A 18 6.40 3.75 8.12
C ALA A 18 5.15 3.80 9.03
N ARG A 19 4.19 4.68 8.71
CA ARG A 19 2.89 4.72 9.41
C ARG A 19 2.09 3.43 9.21
N LEU A 20 2.11 2.88 8.00
CA LEU A 20 1.37 1.67 7.66
C LEU A 20 1.98 0.42 8.33
N VAL A 21 3.31 0.34 8.38
CA VAL A 21 4.05 -0.69 9.14
C VAL A 21 3.73 -0.60 10.64
N THR A 22 3.74 0.61 11.21
CA THR A 22 3.39 0.81 12.63
C THR A 22 1.97 0.33 12.93
N HIS A 23 1.03 0.57 12.02
CA HIS A 23 -0.35 0.13 12.16
C HIS A 23 -0.51 -1.39 12.01
N ARG A 24 0.28 -2.03 11.14
CA ARG A 24 0.35 -3.49 11.00
C ARG A 24 0.78 -4.16 12.30
N SER A 25 1.80 -3.64 12.98
CA SER A 25 2.28 -4.19 14.26
C SER A 25 1.27 -4.11 15.41
N GLN A 26 0.17 -3.36 15.25
CA GLN A 26 -0.92 -3.28 16.23
C GLN A 26 -2.03 -4.29 15.95
N LEU A 27 -1.99 -5.01 14.82
CA LEU A 27 -3.00 -5.97 14.40
C LEU A 27 -2.50 -7.40 14.62
N PRO A 28 -2.97 -8.11 15.67
CA PRO A 28 -2.58 -9.49 15.90
C PRO A 28 -2.96 -10.37 14.70
N GLY A 29 -1.97 -11.10 14.15
CA GLY A 29 -2.14 -11.95 12.96
C GLY A 29 -1.89 -11.26 11.61
N ALA A 30 -1.52 -9.96 11.60
CA ALA A 30 -1.15 -9.25 10.38
C ALA A 30 0.36 -9.36 10.04
N ASP A 31 1.15 -10.02 10.89
CA ASP A 31 2.61 -10.15 10.71
C ASP A 31 3.03 -11.01 9.53
N ASP A 32 2.14 -11.82 8.96
CA ASP A 32 2.45 -12.66 7.78
C ASP A 32 1.89 -12.08 6.48
N THR A 33 1.25 -10.90 6.53
CA THR A 33 0.64 -10.27 5.35
C THR A 33 1.65 -9.40 4.59
N PRO A 34 1.96 -9.68 3.31
CA PRO A 34 2.85 -8.83 2.52
C PRO A 34 2.25 -7.44 2.32
N LEU A 35 3.09 -6.42 2.38
CA LEU A 35 2.70 -5.02 2.17
C LEU A 35 2.73 -4.68 0.69
N LEU A 36 1.66 -4.07 0.20
CA LEU A 36 1.51 -3.65 -1.18
C LEU A 36 0.96 -2.22 -1.22
N ALA A 37 1.58 -1.35 -2.02
CA ALA A 37 1.05 -0.02 -2.28
C ALA A 37 0.23 -0.04 -3.59
N VAL A 38 -0.99 0.48 -3.58
CA VAL A 38 -1.78 0.70 -4.81
C VAL A 38 -1.95 2.20 -4.99
N THR A 39 -1.38 2.75 -6.06
CA THR A 39 -1.39 4.20 -6.29
C THR A 39 -1.74 4.52 -7.73
N ARG A 40 -2.43 5.65 -7.96
CA ARG A 40 -2.73 6.15 -9.31
C ARG A 40 -1.64 7.02 -9.90
N ASN A 41 -0.87 7.71 -9.06
CA ASN A 41 -0.12 8.88 -9.49
C ASN A 41 1.39 8.79 -9.29
N ASP A 42 1.91 7.94 -8.39
CA ASP A 42 3.31 7.54 -8.26
C ASP A 42 3.55 6.96 -6.86
N CYS A 43 4.44 5.96 -6.77
CA CYS A 43 4.94 5.41 -5.52
C CYS A 43 6.43 5.70 -5.40
N THR A 44 6.83 6.45 -4.37
CA THR A 44 8.24 6.75 -4.08
C THR A 44 8.79 5.94 -2.90
N ALA A 45 7.95 5.10 -2.32
CA ALA A 45 8.33 4.21 -1.23
C ALA A 45 8.94 2.91 -1.76
N ASP A 46 9.83 2.30 -0.97
CA ASP A 46 10.48 1.02 -1.28
C ASP A 46 9.56 -0.17 -0.97
N VAL A 47 8.44 -0.25 -1.68
CA VAL A 47 7.48 -1.36 -1.62
C VAL A 47 6.93 -1.67 -3.00
N PRO A 48 6.51 -2.93 -3.25
CA PRO A 48 5.86 -3.27 -4.51
C PRO A 48 4.62 -2.39 -4.70
N SER A 49 4.59 -1.67 -5.82
CA SER A 49 3.52 -0.74 -6.17
C SER A 49 2.75 -1.25 -7.38
N LEU A 50 1.42 -1.29 -7.28
CA LEU A 50 0.52 -1.56 -8.40
C LEU A 50 -0.29 -0.33 -8.76
N THR A 51 -0.64 -0.22 -10.04
CA THR A 51 -1.64 0.72 -10.51
C THR A 51 -3.04 0.09 -10.43
N PRO A 52 -4.13 0.87 -10.41
CA PRO A 52 -5.47 0.31 -10.51
C PRO A 52 -5.71 -0.47 -11.80
N GLN A 53 -5.00 -0.14 -12.88
CA GLN A 53 -5.07 -0.88 -14.14
C GLN A 53 -4.48 -2.28 -14.03
N ASP A 54 -3.40 -2.46 -13.26
CA ASP A 54 -2.82 -3.79 -12.99
C ASP A 54 -3.82 -4.69 -12.25
N LEU A 55 -4.57 -4.13 -11.30
CA LEU A 55 -5.60 -4.88 -10.57
C LEU A 55 -6.78 -5.29 -11.46
N GLN A 56 -7.19 -4.42 -12.38
CA GLN A 56 -8.25 -4.76 -13.35
C GLN A 56 -7.80 -5.87 -14.31
N GLY A 57 -6.55 -5.81 -14.77
CA GLY A 57 -5.97 -6.85 -15.64
C GLY A 57 -5.85 -8.21 -14.95
N ALA A 58 -5.64 -8.25 -13.64
CA ALA A 58 -5.52 -9.50 -12.87
C ALA A 58 -6.85 -10.22 -12.61
N TRP A 59 -7.99 -9.53 -12.77
CA TRP A 59 -9.33 -10.07 -12.49
C TRP A 59 -10.15 -10.41 -13.73
N THR A 60 -9.55 -10.29 -14.91
CA THR A 60 -10.12 -10.70 -16.20
C THR A 60 -9.48 -12.01 -16.64
#